data_AF-A0A6V7HJ52-F1
#
_entry.id   AF-A0A6V7HJ52-F1
#
_cell.length_a   1.000
_cell.length_b   1.000
_cell.length_c   1.000
_cell.angle_alpha   90.00
_cell.angle_beta   90.00
_cell.angle_gamma   90.00
#
_symmetry.space_group_name_H-M   'P 1'
#
loop_
_entity.id
_entity.type
_entity.pdbx_description
1 polymer ?
#
loop_
_entity_poly.entity_id
_entity_poly.type
_entity_poly.pdbx_seq_one_letter_code
_entity_poly.pdbx_strand_id
1 'polypeptide(L)'
;KENSDSATMQELNEKLASMTISKSDCSKCAAPKMLNVNNLTKYQKKVYYNIQENDSGVITIDTPSGTGKTFLLCTLAKDHQKTIKFVIFRKDQANIYTIPSPTMLLLLYIISLQHKLHLIFAGNGMQLNAINKSQFHKENNFYIMQILNDLTINKLAENIRICDNMLESEVSCFHKRLLQIQPAGNIPFYYNLRYYLYTLFRSKYFTEERFDTIYIAQTHKNIKKRLNRLIDYCKLSGRSYYEEPFYYHNIKGILLPLPKNRKGVHHVVLLQNVFSSNFHIVSLEIRFIKDDHVEVIQRVQLNYYQILPAYRKWLMEKIKYTDELWQFPLRPYTLTYHAILGQTLKEEQVELNADCFYANFMYIGLSCIRHESDIHKIHDQDVAGYLVTEYMENVRNDTTYYYRCWLDTHTIYEYVTNKQPVKYIDDIEWTTVNDVKQFESMRNMTCSCYWRIKRTVYEKSNGKVDTPLMQVARFVKENPD
;
A
#
# COMPACT_ATOMS: atom_id res chain seq x y z
N LYS A 1 -23.08 -14.88 31.68
CA LYS A 1 -21.86 -15.36 31.00
C LYS A 1 -22.09 -15.68 29.52
N GLU A 2 -23.30 -16.04 29.08
CA GLU A 2 -23.63 -16.17 27.64
C GLU A 2 -23.69 -14.82 26.88
N ASN A 3 -23.93 -13.70 27.58
CA ASN A 3 -23.99 -12.37 26.96
C ASN A 3 -22.62 -11.79 26.52
N SER A 4 -21.47 -12.28 27.02
CA SER A 4 -20.15 -11.80 26.55
C SER A 4 -19.69 -12.47 25.25
N ASP A 5 -20.18 -13.69 24.98
CA ASP A 5 -19.74 -14.49 23.85
C ASP A 5 -20.43 -14.04 22.55
N SER A 6 -21.69 -13.61 22.66
CA SER A 6 -22.42 -12.92 21.59
C SER A 6 -21.74 -11.62 21.16
N ALA A 7 -21.31 -10.80 22.13
CA ALA A 7 -20.67 -9.51 21.87
C ALA A 7 -19.32 -9.66 21.13
N THR A 8 -18.51 -10.66 21.49
CA THR A 8 -17.20 -10.90 20.86
C THR A 8 -17.34 -11.40 19.41
N MET A 9 -18.32 -12.27 19.15
CA MET A 9 -18.63 -12.76 17.79
C MET A 9 -19.28 -11.70 16.92
N GLN A 10 -20.13 -10.86 17.50
CA GLN A 10 -20.69 -9.69 16.84
C GLN A 10 -19.58 -8.70 16.47
N GLU A 11 -18.64 -8.41 17.37
CA GLU A 11 -17.49 -7.53 17.11
C GLU A 11 -16.56 -8.09 16.02
N LEU A 12 -16.35 -9.42 15.98
CA LEU A 12 -15.52 -10.06 14.96
C LEU A 12 -16.18 -10.06 13.57
N ASN A 13 -17.50 -10.31 13.53
CA ASN A 13 -18.31 -10.20 12.32
C ASN A 13 -18.41 -8.74 11.83
N GLU A 14 -18.57 -7.78 12.74
CA GLU A 14 -18.55 -6.34 12.45
C GLU A 14 -17.18 -5.89 11.95
N LYS A 15 -16.08 -6.39 12.53
CA LYS A 15 -14.72 -6.14 12.02
C LYS A 15 -14.49 -6.72 10.63
N LEU A 16 -14.91 -7.96 10.37
CA LEU A 16 -14.86 -8.59 9.04
C LEU A 16 -15.70 -7.80 8.02
N ALA A 17 -16.89 -7.35 8.42
CA ALA A 17 -17.73 -6.49 7.60
C ALA A 17 -17.06 -5.14 7.33
N SER A 18 -16.44 -4.51 8.34
CA SER A 18 -15.74 -3.22 8.20
C SER A 18 -14.44 -3.29 7.39
N MET A 19 -13.80 -4.47 7.31
CA MET A 19 -12.64 -4.71 6.45
C MET A 19 -13.02 -4.75 4.96
N THR A 20 -14.31 -4.75 4.67
CA THR A 20 -14.89 -4.74 3.33
C THR A 20 -15.54 -3.38 3.12
N ILE A 21 -14.89 -2.46 2.41
CA ILE A 21 -15.30 -1.03 2.35
C ILE A 21 -16.69 -0.80 1.71
N SER A 22 -17.30 -1.82 1.08
CA SER A 22 -18.71 -1.76 0.67
C SER A 22 -19.33 -3.15 0.47
N LYS A 23 -20.66 -3.29 0.57
CA LYS A 23 -21.39 -4.48 0.09
C LYS A 23 -21.35 -4.44 -1.44
N SER A 24 -20.92 -5.53 -2.08
CA SER A 24 -20.85 -5.62 -3.55
C SER A 24 -21.75 -6.74 -4.04
N ASP A 25 -22.37 -6.59 -5.20
CA ASP A 25 -23.22 -7.59 -5.89
C ASP A 25 -22.46 -8.47 -6.90
N CYS A 26 -21.12 -8.50 -6.83
CA CYS A 26 -20.33 -9.38 -7.69
C CYS A 26 -20.61 -10.85 -7.36
N SER A 27 -21.09 -11.63 -8.33
CA SER A 27 -21.43 -13.05 -8.17
C SER A 27 -20.28 -13.94 -7.66
N LYS A 28 -19.01 -13.54 -7.87
CA LYS A 28 -17.82 -14.19 -7.27
C LYS A 28 -17.52 -13.74 -5.82
N CYS A 29 -18.03 -12.59 -5.38
CA CYS A 29 -17.65 -11.91 -4.14
C CYS A 29 -18.82 -11.57 -3.20
N ALA A 30 -20.06 -11.96 -3.52
CA ALA A 30 -21.28 -11.46 -2.87
C ALA A 30 -22.18 -12.56 -2.28
N ALA A 31 -21.80 -13.01 -1.10
CA ALA A 31 -22.72 -13.23 0.01
C ALA A 31 -21.88 -13.11 1.29
N PRO A 32 -22.40 -12.58 2.41
CA PRO A 32 -21.75 -12.75 3.70
C PRO A 32 -21.62 -14.25 3.96
N LYS A 33 -20.47 -14.82 3.63
CA LYS A 33 -20.20 -16.24 3.86
C LYS A 33 -20.18 -16.42 5.36
N MET A 34 -21.11 -17.22 5.88
CA MET A 34 -21.03 -17.65 7.27
C MET A 34 -19.63 -18.25 7.51
N LEU A 35 -18.96 -17.83 8.57
CA LEU A 35 -17.71 -18.46 9.02
C LEU A 35 -18.01 -19.94 9.29
N ASN A 36 -17.64 -20.81 8.36
CA ASN A 36 -17.94 -22.24 8.39
C ASN A 36 -16.91 -22.93 7.50
N VAL A 37 -16.33 -24.03 7.97
CA VAL A 37 -15.37 -24.86 7.22
C VAL A 37 -15.88 -25.20 5.82
N ASN A 38 -17.18 -25.46 5.66
CA ASN A 38 -17.79 -25.79 4.38
C ASN A 38 -17.63 -24.69 3.33
N ASN A 39 -17.57 -23.42 3.76
CA ASN A 39 -17.43 -22.24 2.91
C ASN A 39 -15.97 -21.92 2.56
N LEU A 40 -14.99 -22.64 3.14
CA LEU A 40 -13.58 -22.54 2.76
C LEU A 40 -13.36 -23.17 1.37
N THR A 41 -12.43 -22.60 0.60
CA THR A 41 -11.99 -23.20 -0.67
C THR A 41 -11.29 -24.54 -0.43
N LYS A 42 -11.13 -25.38 -1.47
CA LYS A 42 -10.40 -26.66 -1.39
C LYS A 42 -9.01 -26.50 -0.72
N TYR A 43 -8.29 -25.44 -1.08
CA TYR A 43 -6.96 -25.16 -0.53
C TYR A 43 -7.03 -24.64 0.91
N GLN A 44 -7.98 -23.77 1.22
CA GLN A 44 -8.20 -23.30 2.59
C GLN A 44 -8.63 -24.44 3.53
N LYS A 45 -9.47 -25.38 3.08
CA LYS A 45 -9.83 -26.59 3.83
C LYS A 45 -8.61 -27.45 4.12
N LYS A 46 -7.76 -27.67 3.12
CA LYS A 46 -6.49 -28.40 3.32
C LYS A 46 -5.63 -27.73 4.40
N VAL A 47 -5.49 -26.40 4.35
CA VAL A 47 -4.74 -25.67 5.38
C VAL A 47 -5.42 -25.74 6.74
N TYR A 48 -6.74 -25.61 6.79
CA TYR A 48 -7.53 -25.72 8.02
C TYR A 48 -7.27 -27.06 8.73
N TYR A 49 -7.36 -28.18 7.99
CA TYR A 49 -7.11 -29.51 8.54
C TYR A 49 -5.64 -29.72 8.91
N ASN A 50 -4.69 -29.25 8.08
CA ASN A 50 -3.27 -29.30 8.42
C ASN A 50 -2.94 -28.54 9.73
N ILE A 51 -3.67 -27.46 10.04
CA ILE A 51 -3.50 -26.72 11.29
C ILE A 51 -4.10 -27.51 12.46
N GLN A 52 -5.21 -28.23 12.26
CA GLN A 52 -5.84 -29.06 13.29
C GLN A 52 -5.05 -30.33 13.61
N GLU A 53 -4.41 -30.95 12.62
CA GLU A 53 -3.63 -32.19 12.77
C GLU A 53 -2.24 -31.95 13.39
N ASN A 54 -1.83 -30.69 13.58
CA ASN A 54 -0.50 -30.36 14.07
C ASN A 54 -0.52 -30.12 15.59
N ASP A 55 -0.09 -31.12 16.35
CA ASP A 55 -0.21 -31.20 17.82
C ASP A 55 0.68 -30.21 18.60
N SER A 56 1.66 -29.56 17.96
CA SER A 56 2.39 -28.39 18.50
C SER A 56 3.26 -27.75 17.42
N GLY A 57 3.47 -26.43 17.50
CA GLY A 57 4.48 -25.75 16.68
C GLY A 57 4.12 -24.36 16.18
N VAL A 58 5.06 -23.80 15.44
CA VAL A 58 4.97 -22.49 14.79
C VAL A 58 4.56 -22.70 13.33
N ILE A 59 3.36 -22.27 12.99
CA ILE A 59 2.83 -22.32 11.62
C ILE A 59 2.93 -20.93 11.00
N THR A 60 3.57 -20.84 9.83
CA THR A 60 3.61 -19.61 9.03
C THR A 60 2.71 -19.76 7.80
N ILE A 61 1.68 -18.92 7.70
CA ILE A 61 0.83 -18.77 6.52
C ILE A 61 1.34 -17.58 5.70
N ASP A 62 2.22 -17.85 4.75
CA ASP A 62 2.83 -16.86 3.89
C ASP A 62 2.23 -16.90 2.49
N THR A 63 1.24 -16.07 2.22
CA THR A 63 0.55 -16.11 0.91
C THR A 63 0.23 -14.72 0.40
N PRO A 64 0.07 -14.53 -0.93
CA PRO A 64 -0.30 -13.25 -1.52
C PRO A 64 -1.53 -12.59 -0.88
N SER A 65 -1.64 -11.27 -1.02
CA SER A 65 -2.85 -10.55 -0.61
C SER A 65 -4.06 -11.06 -1.41
N GLY A 66 -5.22 -11.20 -0.76
CA GLY A 66 -6.44 -11.66 -1.44
C GLY A 66 -6.72 -13.15 -1.50
N THR A 67 -5.84 -13.99 -0.95
CA THR A 67 -6.04 -15.46 -0.87
C THR A 67 -7.02 -15.93 0.22
N GLY A 68 -7.68 -15.00 0.91
CA GLY A 68 -8.65 -15.29 1.96
C GLY A 68 -8.06 -15.72 3.32
N LYS A 69 -6.79 -15.35 3.61
CA LYS A 69 -6.14 -15.58 4.92
C LYS A 69 -7.03 -15.20 6.12
N THR A 70 -7.59 -14.00 6.11
CA THR A 70 -8.44 -13.52 7.21
C THR A 70 -9.68 -14.39 7.37
N PHE A 71 -10.32 -14.79 6.28
CA PHE A 71 -11.50 -15.66 6.33
C PHE A 71 -11.18 -17.04 6.92
N LEU A 72 -10.04 -17.62 6.52
CA LEU A 72 -9.53 -18.87 7.10
C LEU A 72 -9.27 -18.75 8.61
N LEU A 73 -8.53 -17.72 9.04
CA LEU A 73 -8.19 -17.52 10.46
C LEU A 73 -9.42 -17.24 11.32
N CYS A 74 -10.39 -16.48 10.80
CA CYS A 74 -11.65 -16.26 11.50
C CYS A 74 -12.50 -17.53 11.58
N THR A 75 -12.45 -18.41 10.56
CA THR A 75 -13.14 -19.71 10.61
C THR A 75 -12.50 -20.61 11.67
N LEU A 76 -11.17 -20.71 11.71
CA LEU A 76 -10.44 -21.41 12.77
C LEU A 76 -10.79 -20.89 14.17
N ALA A 77 -10.79 -19.57 14.35
CA ALA A 77 -11.15 -18.97 15.63
C ALA A 77 -12.59 -19.23 16.05
N LYS A 78 -13.53 -19.22 15.10
CA LYS A 78 -14.92 -19.53 15.39
C LYS A 78 -15.10 -20.97 15.85
N ASP A 79 -14.37 -21.92 15.27
CA ASP A 79 -14.52 -23.34 15.58
C ASP A 79 -13.78 -23.73 16.87
N HIS A 80 -12.81 -22.93 17.32
CA HIS A 80 -11.96 -23.18 18.51
C HIS A 80 -11.99 -22.03 19.55
N GLN A 81 -13.10 -21.31 19.68
CA GLN A 81 -13.20 -20.03 20.42
C GLN A 81 -12.64 -20.03 21.86
N LYS A 82 -12.65 -21.19 22.55
CA LYS A 82 -12.18 -21.29 23.94
C LYS A 82 -10.66 -21.36 24.08
N THR A 83 -9.92 -21.61 23.00
CA THR A 83 -8.47 -21.88 23.05
C THR A 83 -7.63 -20.91 22.23
N ILE A 84 -8.24 -20.04 21.40
CA ILE A 84 -7.53 -19.15 20.49
C ILE A 84 -7.48 -17.71 21.02
N LYS A 85 -6.30 -17.08 20.96
CA LYS A 85 -6.09 -15.66 21.22
C LYS A 85 -5.52 -14.96 19.98
N PHE A 86 -6.08 -13.80 19.65
CA PHE A 86 -5.56 -12.95 18.57
C PHE A 86 -4.63 -11.87 19.12
N VAL A 87 -3.45 -11.75 18.53
CA VAL A 87 -2.54 -10.65 18.79
C VAL A 87 -2.48 -9.78 17.54
N ILE A 88 -3.02 -8.56 17.65
CA ILE A 88 -3.08 -7.59 16.56
C ILE A 88 -2.15 -6.42 16.89
N PHE A 89 -1.15 -6.19 16.04
CA PHE A 89 -0.16 -5.13 16.26
C PHE A 89 -0.60 -3.76 15.72
N ARG A 90 -1.62 -3.74 14.86
CA ARG A 90 -2.20 -2.53 14.28
C ARG A 90 -3.71 -2.71 14.11
N LYS A 91 -4.51 -1.81 14.68
CA LYS A 91 -5.99 -1.89 14.66
C LYS A 91 -6.57 -2.04 13.25
N ASP A 92 -5.90 -1.51 12.24
CA ASP A 92 -6.27 -1.56 10.83
C ASP A 92 -5.78 -2.83 10.08
N GLN A 93 -4.95 -3.68 10.70
CA GLN A 93 -4.24 -4.78 10.04
C GLN A 93 -4.13 -6.02 10.95
N ALA A 94 -5.09 -6.94 10.80
CA ALA A 94 -5.18 -8.10 11.68
C ALA A 94 -4.12 -9.20 11.43
N ASN A 95 -3.49 -9.28 10.24
CA ASN A 95 -2.75 -10.49 9.81
C ASN A 95 -1.45 -10.17 9.03
N ILE A 96 -0.44 -9.60 9.68
CA ILE A 96 0.83 -9.23 9.03
C ILE A 96 2.04 -9.43 9.96
N TYR A 97 2.75 -10.55 9.82
CA TYR A 97 3.98 -10.82 10.59
C TYR A 97 5.18 -9.95 10.18
N THR A 98 5.13 -9.26 9.03
CA THR A 98 6.26 -8.43 8.53
C THR A 98 6.38 -7.08 9.22
N ILE A 99 5.36 -6.64 9.96
CA ILE A 99 5.25 -5.30 10.58
C ILE A 99 5.78 -5.23 12.02
N PRO A 100 5.54 -6.22 12.91
CA PRO A 100 6.01 -6.17 14.28
C PRO A 100 7.53 -6.05 14.37
N SER A 101 8.02 -5.59 15.52
CA SER A 101 9.45 -5.63 15.79
C SER A 101 9.96 -7.08 15.70
N PRO A 102 11.12 -7.33 15.06
CA PRO A 102 11.75 -8.65 15.02
C PRO A 102 11.90 -9.29 16.42
N THR A 103 12.25 -8.50 17.43
CA THR A 103 12.40 -8.95 18.83
C THR A 103 11.07 -9.39 19.44
N MET A 104 9.97 -8.75 19.05
CA MET A 104 8.64 -9.14 19.52
C MET A 104 8.25 -10.53 18.99
N LEU A 105 8.60 -10.85 17.75
CA LEU A 105 8.35 -12.17 17.18
C LEU A 105 9.13 -13.26 17.92
N LEU A 106 10.40 -12.99 18.24
CA LEU A 106 11.22 -13.90 19.04
C LEU A 106 10.66 -14.07 20.47
N LEU A 107 10.22 -12.98 21.10
CA LEU A 107 9.60 -13.05 22.44
C LEU A 107 8.32 -13.88 22.42
N LEU A 108 7.46 -13.69 21.42
CA LEU A 108 6.26 -14.52 21.27
C LEU A 108 6.61 -15.99 21.12
N TYR A 109 7.66 -16.31 20.35
CA TYR A 109 8.16 -17.67 20.22
C TYR A 109 8.63 -18.25 21.55
N ILE A 110 9.44 -17.52 22.32
CA ILE A 110 9.90 -17.97 23.65
C ILE A 110 8.71 -18.21 24.60
N ILE A 111 7.75 -17.29 24.64
CA ILE A 111 6.51 -17.45 25.44
C ILE A 111 5.75 -18.70 24.98
N SER A 112 5.72 -18.99 23.68
CA SER A 112 5.05 -20.18 23.17
C SER A 112 5.72 -21.47 23.60
N LEU A 113 7.05 -21.52 23.68
CA LEU A 113 7.79 -22.66 24.22
C LEU A 113 7.46 -22.85 25.71
N GLN A 114 7.58 -21.78 26.50
CA GLN A 114 7.36 -21.80 27.95
C GLN A 114 5.93 -22.24 28.32
N HIS A 115 4.94 -21.83 27.55
CA HIS A 115 3.53 -22.09 27.83
C HIS A 115 2.90 -23.16 26.93
N LYS A 116 3.71 -23.85 26.11
CA LYS A 116 3.24 -24.87 25.14
C LYS A 116 2.10 -24.37 24.26
N LEU A 117 2.26 -23.15 23.72
CA LEU A 117 1.26 -22.51 22.84
C LEU A 117 1.56 -22.81 21.37
N HIS A 118 0.51 -22.92 20.57
CA HIS A 118 0.62 -22.95 19.12
C HIS A 118 0.63 -21.51 18.59
N LEU A 119 1.61 -21.18 17.75
CA LEU A 119 1.68 -19.88 17.11
C LEU A 119 1.35 -19.99 15.63
N ILE A 120 0.40 -19.17 15.19
CA ILE A 120 0.08 -19.01 13.77
C ILE A 120 0.45 -17.59 13.35
N PHE A 121 1.50 -17.47 12.54
CA PHE A 121 1.89 -16.22 11.91
C PHE A 121 1.28 -16.15 10.51
N ALA A 122 0.55 -15.08 10.20
CA ALA A 122 -0.05 -14.90 8.87
C ALA A 122 0.42 -13.59 8.23
N GLY A 123 0.67 -13.63 6.92
CA GLY A 123 1.18 -12.48 6.18
C GLY A 123 1.55 -12.81 4.74
N ASN A 124 2.45 -11.98 4.19
CA ASN A 124 3.07 -12.15 2.89
C ASN A 124 4.49 -11.55 2.96
N GLY A 125 5.53 -12.33 2.66
CA GLY A 125 6.92 -11.89 2.72
C GLY A 125 7.23 -10.72 1.78
N MET A 126 6.40 -10.53 0.75
CA MET A 126 6.48 -9.41 -0.20
C MET A 126 5.71 -8.17 0.26
N GLN A 127 5.10 -8.17 1.45
CA GLN A 127 4.57 -6.95 2.06
C GLN A 127 5.69 -6.10 2.67
N LEU A 128 5.31 -4.88 3.07
CA LEU A 128 6.25 -3.90 3.61
C LEU A 128 6.85 -4.39 4.93
N ASN A 129 8.15 -4.17 5.10
CA ASN A 129 8.85 -4.42 6.35
C ASN A 129 8.34 -3.50 7.47
N ALA A 130 8.65 -3.87 8.72
CA ALA A 130 8.50 -3.04 9.89
C ALA A 130 9.08 -1.63 9.66
N ILE A 131 8.30 -0.60 10.05
CA ILE A 131 8.72 0.81 9.96
C ILE A 131 9.95 1.05 10.85
N ASN A 132 9.97 0.42 12.03
CA ASN A 132 11.07 0.50 12.98
C ASN A 132 11.95 -0.74 12.82
N LYS A 133 13.05 -0.58 12.08
CA LYS A 133 14.06 -1.63 11.94
C LYS A 133 14.90 -1.73 13.22
N SER A 134 15.18 -2.95 13.66
CA SER A 134 16.12 -3.19 14.77
C SER A 134 17.55 -2.97 14.28
N GLN A 135 18.45 -2.55 15.18
CA GLN A 135 19.89 -2.51 14.87
C GLN A 135 20.44 -3.91 14.56
N PHE A 136 19.84 -4.95 15.15
CA PHE A 136 20.25 -6.35 15.03
C PHE A 136 19.55 -7.12 13.89
N HIS A 137 18.56 -6.49 13.24
CA HIS A 137 17.83 -7.06 12.11
C HIS A 137 17.26 -5.96 11.21
N LYS A 138 17.88 -5.78 10.05
CA LYS A 138 17.46 -4.79 9.03
C LYS A 138 16.66 -5.42 7.89
N GLU A 139 16.58 -6.74 7.87
CA GLU A 139 15.89 -7.55 6.87
C GLU A 139 14.39 -7.67 7.14
N ASN A 140 13.70 -8.46 6.32
CA ASN A 140 12.30 -8.78 6.51
C ASN A 140 12.13 -9.90 7.54
N ASN A 141 11.13 -9.76 8.41
CA ASN A 141 10.80 -10.76 9.43
C ASN A 141 10.49 -12.15 8.86
N PHE A 142 10.16 -12.27 7.57
CA PHE A 142 10.03 -13.53 6.87
C PHE A 142 11.23 -14.46 7.11
N TYR A 143 12.46 -13.94 7.06
CA TYR A 143 13.64 -14.78 7.29
C TYR A 143 13.73 -15.30 8.73
N ILE A 144 13.25 -14.54 9.71
CA ILE A 144 13.12 -15.03 11.10
C ILE A 144 12.02 -16.08 11.18
N MET A 145 10.88 -15.86 10.51
CA MET A 145 9.78 -16.84 10.48
C MET A 145 10.21 -18.14 9.81
N GLN A 146 11.01 -18.10 8.75
CA GLN A 146 11.57 -19.30 8.12
C GLN A 146 12.48 -20.10 9.06
N ILE A 147 13.15 -19.44 10.00
CA ILE A 147 13.95 -20.13 11.03
C ILE A 147 12.99 -20.73 12.06
N LEU A 148 12.10 -19.91 12.63
CA LEU A 148 11.27 -20.31 13.76
C LEU A 148 10.17 -21.31 13.39
N ASN A 149 9.71 -21.34 12.14
CA ASN A 149 8.56 -22.14 11.75
C ASN A 149 8.84 -23.65 11.64
N ASP A 150 7.82 -24.43 11.95
CA ASP A 150 7.81 -25.88 11.80
C ASP A 150 7.01 -26.28 10.56
N LEU A 151 6.02 -25.45 10.19
CA LEU A 151 5.25 -25.60 8.96
C LEU A 151 5.13 -24.25 8.25
N THR A 152 5.51 -24.21 6.97
CA THR A 152 5.24 -23.06 6.09
C THR A 152 4.15 -23.39 5.08
N ILE A 153 3.11 -22.56 5.02
CA ILE A 153 2.00 -22.66 4.10
C ILE A 153 2.09 -21.54 3.08
N ASN A 154 2.63 -21.87 1.91
CA ASN A 154 2.90 -20.92 0.83
C ASN A 154 1.77 -20.81 -0.21
N LYS A 155 0.68 -21.60 -0.06
CA LYS A 155 -0.40 -21.66 -1.04
C LYS A 155 -1.76 -21.82 -0.37
N LEU A 156 -2.61 -20.80 -0.51
CA LEU A 156 -3.97 -20.79 0.06
C LEU A 156 -5.12 -20.83 -0.95
N ALA A 157 -4.90 -20.43 -2.22
CA ALA A 157 -5.77 -20.56 -3.40
C ALA A 157 -5.41 -19.45 -4.43
N GLU A 158 -6.13 -19.41 -5.55
CA GLU A 158 -6.26 -18.29 -6.48
C GLU A 158 -6.65 -16.98 -5.76
N ASN A 159 -6.36 -15.83 -6.39
CA ASN A 159 -6.67 -14.54 -5.80
C ASN A 159 -8.19 -14.31 -5.80
N ILE A 160 -8.80 -14.18 -4.63
CA ILE A 160 -10.26 -14.03 -4.49
C ILE A 160 -10.68 -12.55 -4.64
N ARG A 161 -9.72 -11.61 -4.61
CA ARG A 161 -10.00 -10.16 -4.74
C ARG A 161 -10.08 -9.71 -6.18
N ILE A 162 -9.09 -10.09 -6.97
CA ILE A 162 -9.01 -9.72 -8.38
C ILE A 162 -10.07 -10.52 -9.13
N CYS A 163 -10.97 -9.81 -9.82
CA CYS A 163 -12.08 -10.42 -10.53
C CYS A 163 -11.82 -10.50 -12.04
N ASP A 164 -10.74 -9.87 -12.48
CA ASP A 164 -10.31 -9.73 -13.87
C ASP A 164 -9.05 -10.57 -14.12
N ASN A 165 -9.14 -11.49 -15.09
CA ASN A 165 -8.04 -12.38 -15.46
C ASN A 165 -6.84 -11.61 -16.04
N MET A 166 -7.06 -10.49 -16.71
CA MET A 166 -5.99 -9.66 -17.28
C MET A 166 -5.17 -9.02 -16.15
N LEU A 167 -5.85 -8.33 -15.22
CA LEU A 167 -5.20 -7.79 -14.03
C LEU A 167 -4.51 -8.87 -13.20
N GLU A 168 -5.13 -10.04 -13.00
CA GLU A 168 -4.52 -11.13 -12.24
C GLU A 168 -3.23 -11.62 -12.89
N SER A 169 -3.21 -11.74 -14.22
CA SER A 169 -2.04 -12.12 -14.99
C SER A 169 -0.91 -11.10 -14.84
N GLU A 170 -1.20 -9.82 -15.02
CA GLU A 170 -0.23 -8.72 -14.93
C GLU A 170 0.35 -8.59 -13.51
N VAL A 171 -0.50 -8.63 -12.49
CA VAL A 171 -0.06 -8.59 -11.08
C VAL A 171 0.76 -9.82 -10.72
N SER A 172 0.40 -10.99 -11.25
CA SER A 172 1.17 -12.23 -11.06
C SER A 172 2.53 -12.17 -11.75
N CYS A 173 2.61 -11.61 -12.96
CA CYS A 173 3.87 -11.37 -13.67
C CYS A 173 4.77 -10.40 -12.90
N PHE A 174 4.20 -9.29 -12.41
CA PHE A 174 4.93 -8.35 -11.55
C PHE A 174 5.45 -9.03 -10.29
N HIS A 175 4.61 -9.79 -9.59
CA HIS A 175 4.99 -10.52 -8.38
C HIS A 175 6.11 -11.55 -8.63
N LYS A 176 6.01 -12.34 -9.72
CA LYS A 176 7.06 -13.28 -10.12
C LYS A 176 8.38 -12.57 -10.39
N ARG A 177 8.35 -11.41 -11.06
CA ARG A 177 9.55 -10.61 -11.32
C ARG A 177 10.20 -10.10 -10.03
N LEU A 178 9.39 -9.72 -9.04
CA LEU A 178 9.90 -9.33 -7.73
C LEU A 178 10.56 -10.51 -7.00
N LEU A 179 9.94 -11.69 -7.02
CA LEU A 179 10.49 -12.91 -6.39
C LEU A 179 11.83 -13.37 -7.02
N GLN A 180 12.03 -13.11 -8.32
CA GLN A 180 13.31 -13.38 -9.00
C GLN A 180 14.47 -12.52 -8.45
N ILE A 181 14.16 -11.32 -7.94
CA ILE A 181 15.16 -10.40 -7.40
C ILE A 181 15.45 -10.74 -5.93
N GLN A 182 14.39 -10.91 -5.14
CA GLN A 182 14.51 -11.29 -3.74
C GLN A 182 13.26 -12.04 -3.28
N PRO A 183 13.39 -13.15 -2.51
CA PRO A 183 12.24 -13.96 -2.10
C PRO A 183 11.30 -13.25 -1.10
N ALA A 184 11.80 -12.26 -0.36
CA ALA A 184 11.00 -11.48 0.59
C ALA A 184 11.66 -10.12 0.86
N GLY A 185 10.88 -9.18 1.40
CA GLY A 185 11.38 -7.88 1.83
C GLY A 185 11.24 -6.76 0.82
N ASN A 186 11.77 -5.60 1.22
CA ASN A 186 11.69 -4.37 0.45
C ASN A 186 12.65 -4.40 -0.75
N ILE A 187 12.11 -4.48 -1.95
CA ILE A 187 12.88 -4.48 -3.20
C ILE A 187 12.97 -3.04 -3.72
N PRO A 188 14.19 -2.49 -3.93
CA PRO A 188 14.36 -1.16 -4.51
C PRO A 188 13.62 -1.01 -5.84
N PHE A 189 12.81 0.03 -5.99
CA PHE A 189 12.05 0.27 -7.21
C PHE A 189 12.87 1.07 -8.22
N TYR A 190 13.89 0.41 -8.74
CA TYR A 190 14.78 0.96 -9.75
C TYR A 190 14.16 0.96 -11.14
N TYR A 191 14.84 1.63 -12.07
CA TYR A 191 14.37 1.85 -13.44
C TYR A 191 13.94 0.55 -14.14
N ASN A 192 14.71 -0.54 -13.99
CA ASN A 192 14.40 -1.83 -14.59
C ASN A 192 13.01 -2.37 -14.18
N LEU A 193 12.65 -2.28 -12.90
CA LEU A 193 11.36 -2.72 -12.39
C LEU A 193 10.24 -1.75 -12.72
N ARG A 194 10.51 -0.45 -12.74
CA ARG A 194 9.52 0.55 -13.16
C ARG A 194 9.19 0.43 -14.63
N TYR A 195 10.21 0.23 -15.47
CA TYR A 195 10.04 -0.04 -16.89
C TYR A 195 9.25 -1.34 -17.10
N TYR A 196 9.57 -2.39 -16.35
CA TYR A 196 8.77 -3.62 -16.39
C TYR A 196 7.30 -3.38 -16.01
N LEU A 197 7.03 -2.59 -14.96
CA LEU A 197 5.65 -2.21 -14.61
C LEU A 197 4.98 -1.40 -15.73
N TYR A 198 5.71 -0.46 -16.34
CA TYR A 198 5.27 0.30 -17.50
C TYR A 198 4.87 -0.63 -18.65
N THR A 199 5.66 -1.66 -18.97
CA THR A 199 5.33 -2.59 -20.05
C THR A 199 4.05 -3.39 -19.76
N LEU A 200 3.76 -3.69 -18.49
CA LEU A 200 2.52 -4.38 -18.10
C LEU A 200 1.30 -3.46 -18.20
N PHE A 201 1.42 -2.20 -17.77
CA PHE A 201 0.30 -1.26 -17.66
C PHE A 201 0.42 -0.06 -18.59
N ARG A 202 0.98 -0.27 -19.79
CA ARG A 202 1.42 0.81 -20.70
C ARG A 202 0.35 1.88 -20.93
N SER A 203 -0.89 1.45 -21.19
CA SER A 203 -2.03 2.34 -21.44
C SER A 203 -2.30 3.32 -20.30
N LYS A 204 -2.02 2.91 -19.05
CA LYS A 204 -2.33 3.68 -17.83
C LYS A 204 -1.36 4.83 -17.56
N TYR A 205 -0.24 4.92 -18.28
CA TYR A 205 0.71 6.03 -18.12
C TYR A 205 0.32 7.26 -18.96
N PHE A 206 -0.50 7.07 -20.00
CA PHE A 206 -0.86 8.08 -20.99
C PHE A 206 -2.29 8.62 -20.84
N THR A 207 -3.02 8.19 -19.82
CA THR A 207 -4.34 8.74 -19.48
C THR A 207 -4.20 10.09 -18.78
N GLU A 208 -5.17 10.99 -18.92
CA GLU A 208 -5.17 12.26 -18.18
C GLU A 208 -5.41 12.05 -16.68
N GLU A 209 -4.87 12.95 -15.86
CA GLU A 209 -5.08 12.91 -14.40
C GLU A 209 -6.51 13.36 -14.06
N ARG A 210 -7.22 12.60 -13.22
CA ARG A 210 -8.62 12.82 -12.82
C ARG A 210 -8.76 13.00 -11.32
N PHE A 211 -9.30 14.12 -10.86
CA PHE A 211 -9.35 14.46 -9.43
C PHE A 211 -10.51 13.84 -8.64
N ASP A 212 -11.41 13.13 -9.31
CA ASP A 212 -12.53 12.37 -8.74
C ASP A 212 -12.17 10.90 -8.46
N THR A 213 -10.90 10.54 -8.60
CA THR A 213 -10.37 9.18 -8.36
C THR A 213 -9.58 9.10 -7.06
N ILE A 214 -9.42 7.88 -6.51
CA ILE A 214 -8.58 7.66 -5.33
C ILE A 214 -7.10 7.70 -5.74
N TYR A 215 -6.37 8.71 -5.27
CA TYR A 215 -4.94 8.83 -5.48
C TYR A 215 -4.13 8.13 -4.38
N ILE A 216 -3.31 7.15 -4.74
CA ILE A 216 -2.52 6.36 -3.79
C ILE A 216 -1.03 6.67 -3.96
N ALA A 217 -0.36 7.05 -2.88
CA ALA A 217 1.08 7.34 -2.92
C ALA A 217 1.84 6.84 -1.69
N GLN A 218 3.17 6.73 -1.80
CA GLN A 218 3.97 6.32 -0.65
C GLN A 218 3.99 7.39 0.44
N THR A 219 4.20 8.65 0.06
CA THR A 219 4.51 9.72 1.01
C THR A 219 3.42 10.78 1.05
N HIS A 220 3.23 11.39 2.22
CA HIS A 220 2.38 12.57 2.36
C HIS A 220 2.86 13.76 1.52
N LYS A 221 4.14 13.80 1.16
CA LYS A 221 4.69 14.80 0.21
C LYS A 221 4.03 14.67 -1.16
N ASN A 222 3.89 13.44 -1.68
CA ASN A 222 3.25 13.20 -2.97
C ASN A 222 1.74 13.45 -2.92
N ILE A 223 1.08 13.05 -1.82
CA ILE A 223 -0.32 13.42 -1.56
C ILE A 223 -0.50 14.95 -1.55
N LYS A 224 0.39 15.69 -0.87
CA LYS A 224 0.33 17.15 -0.85
C LYS A 224 0.52 17.76 -2.25
N LYS A 225 1.46 17.24 -3.04
CA LYS A 225 1.64 17.67 -4.44
C LYS A 225 0.36 17.46 -5.26
N ARG A 226 -0.33 16.32 -5.08
CA ARG A 226 -1.62 16.02 -5.73
C ARG A 226 -2.68 17.06 -5.37
N LEU A 227 -2.79 17.39 -4.08
CA LEU A 227 -3.76 18.39 -3.61
C LEU A 227 -3.46 19.80 -4.13
N ASN A 228 -2.19 20.19 -4.25
CA ASN A 228 -1.85 21.47 -4.86
C ASN A 228 -2.27 21.49 -6.34
N ARG A 229 -2.04 20.41 -7.10
CA ARG A 229 -2.53 20.32 -8.48
C ARG A 229 -4.05 20.38 -8.58
N LEU A 230 -4.78 19.82 -7.60
CA LEU A 230 -6.24 19.95 -7.51
C LEU A 230 -6.65 21.41 -7.31
N ILE A 231 -6.00 22.11 -6.38
CA ILE A 231 -6.25 23.53 -6.13
C ILE A 231 -6.00 24.35 -7.41
N ASP A 232 -4.89 24.09 -8.11
CA ASP A 232 -4.56 24.79 -9.35
C ASP A 232 -5.58 24.48 -10.45
N TYR A 233 -6.03 23.22 -10.57
CA TYR A 233 -7.11 22.82 -11.47
C TYR A 233 -8.43 23.55 -11.15
N CYS A 234 -8.83 23.65 -9.88
CA CYS A 234 -10.04 24.38 -9.48
C CYS A 234 -9.93 25.87 -9.83
N LYS A 235 -8.78 26.50 -9.59
CA LYS A 235 -8.54 27.91 -9.97
C LYS A 235 -8.67 28.10 -11.48
N LEU A 236 -8.02 27.26 -12.28
CA LEU A 236 -8.04 27.35 -13.74
C LEU A 236 -9.42 27.07 -14.34
N SER A 237 -10.21 26.20 -13.70
CA SER A 237 -11.57 25.84 -14.14
C SER A 237 -12.67 26.73 -13.57
N GLY A 238 -12.32 27.76 -12.78
CA GLY A 238 -13.31 28.63 -12.12
C GLY A 238 -14.18 27.92 -11.08
N ARG A 239 -13.77 26.73 -10.61
CA ARG A 239 -14.51 25.97 -9.60
C ARG A 239 -14.18 26.49 -8.20
N SER A 240 -15.23 26.77 -7.44
CA SER A 240 -15.09 27.12 -6.02
C SER A 240 -14.50 25.93 -5.25
N TYR A 241 -13.49 26.21 -4.43
CA TYR A 241 -12.88 25.23 -3.55
C TYR A 241 -12.60 25.90 -2.21
N TYR A 242 -12.46 25.09 -1.16
CA TYR A 242 -12.25 25.58 0.18
C TYR A 242 -11.07 24.89 0.86
N GLU A 243 -10.23 25.68 1.53
CA GLU A 243 -9.11 25.22 2.33
C GLU A 243 -9.41 25.51 3.80
N GLU A 244 -9.85 24.49 4.55
CA GLU A 244 -10.14 24.66 5.99
C GLU A 244 -8.91 24.29 6.85
N PRO A 245 -8.44 25.16 7.76
CA PRO A 245 -7.46 24.77 8.76
C PRO A 245 -8.08 23.83 9.81
N PHE A 246 -7.23 23.07 10.50
CA PHE A 246 -7.66 22.37 11.72
C PHE A 246 -7.90 23.40 12.83
N TYR A 247 -8.83 23.14 13.74
CA TYR A 247 -9.09 24.00 14.88
C TYR A 247 -8.73 23.30 16.19
N TYR A 248 -8.32 24.08 17.18
CA TYR A 248 -7.98 23.60 18.51
C TYR A 248 -8.45 24.55 19.60
N HIS A 249 -8.74 24.01 20.78
CA HIS A 249 -8.90 24.83 21.97
C HIS A 249 -7.52 25.16 22.54
N ASN A 250 -7.25 26.45 22.76
CA ASN A 250 -6.07 26.83 23.54
C ASN A 250 -6.27 26.54 25.03
N ILE A 251 -5.24 26.78 25.85
CA ILE A 251 -5.28 26.58 27.32
C ILE A 251 -6.44 27.35 27.99
N LYS A 252 -6.98 28.37 27.34
CA LYS A 252 -8.12 29.17 27.82
C LYS A 252 -9.47 28.70 27.28
N GLY A 253 -9.53 27.55 26.60
CA GLY A 253 -10.75 27.01 26.00
C GLY A 253 -11.23 27.73 24.73
N ILE A 254 -10.42 28.64 24.14
CA ILE A 254 -10.82 29.39 22.94
C ILE A 254 -10.47 28.58 21.70
N LEU A 255 -11.45 28.39 20.80
CA LEU A 255 -11.25 27.72 19.51
C LEU A 255 -10.44 28.61 18.57
N LEU A 256 -9.22 28.19 18.22
CA LEU A 256 -8.32 28.90 17.33
C LEU A 256 -7.99 28.07 16.10
N PRO A 257 -7.84 28.70 14.92
CA PRO A 257 -7.36 28.01 13.73
C PRO A 257 -5.87 27.68 13.87
N LEU A 258 -5.47 26.49 13.45
CA LEU A 258 -4.07 26.11 13.36
C LEU A 258 -3.41 26.90 12.22
N PRO A 259 -2.22 27.47 12.43
CA PRO A 259 -1.50 28.18 11.38
C PRO A 259 -1.33 27.29 10.15
N LYS A 260 -1.53 27.85 8.93
CA LYS A 260 -1.28 27.14 7.67
C LYS A 260 0.14 26.57 7.68
N ASN A 261 0.26 25.28 7.95
CA ASN A 261 1.57 24.64 7.97
C ASN A 261 1.94 24.26 6.53
N ARG A 262 3.09 24.77 6.05
CA ARG A 262 3.70 24.31 4.79
C ARG A 262 3.96 22.79 4.75
N LYS A 263 3.78 22.05 5.85
CA LYS A 263 3.92 20.59 5.95
C LYS A 263 2.59 19.82 6.11
N GLY A 264 1.46 20.50 6.31
CA GLY A 264 0.14 19.87 6.50
C GLY A 264 -0.53 19.50 5.18
N VAL A 265 -1.31 18.41 5.19
CA VAL A 265 -2.23 18.02 4.12
C VAL A 265 -3.57 18.67 4.46
N HIS A 266 -3.98 19.68 3.70
CA HIS A 266 -5.28 20.33 3.88
C HIS A 266 -6.36 19.52 3.19
N HIS A 267 -7.55 19.47 3.80
CA HIS A 267 -8.70 18.83 3.16
C HIS A 267 -9.24 19.79 2.10
N VAL A 268 -9.24 19.34 0.85
CA VAL A 268 -9.88 20.06 -0.26
C VAL A 268 -11.09 19.24 -0.64
N VAL A 269 -12.27 19.86 -0.55
CA VAL A 269 -13.54 19.25 -0.95
C VAL A 269 -14.24 20.24 -1.87
N LEU A 270 -14.90 19.72 -2.90
CA LEU A 270 -15.80 20.51 -3.74
C LEU A 270 -17.04 20.82 -2.90
N LEU A 271 -17.24 22.10 -2.58
CA LEU A 271 -18.33 22.55 -1.73
C LEU A 271 -19.46 23.12 -2.58
N GLN A 272 -20.69 22.76 -2.22
CA GLN A 272 -21.88 23.40 -2.77
C GLN A 272 -22.19 24.69 -1.99
N ASN A 273 -22.10 24.62 -0.66
CA ASN A 273 -22.36 25.76 0.21
C ASN A 273 -21.57 25.69 1.53
N VAL A 274 -21.40 26.84 2.19
CA VAL A 274 -20.70 26.97 3.47
C VAL A 274 -21.60 27.70 4.45
N PHE A 275 -21.92 27.05 5.57
CA PHE A 275 -22.70 27.69 6.63
C PHE A 275 -21.77 28.20 7.73
N SER A 276 -21.88 29.50 8.03
CA SER A 276 -21.06 30.17 9.05
C SER A 276 -21.91 30.77 10.16
N SER A 277 -21.41 30.71 11.38
CA SER A 277 -21.95 31.38 12.57
C SER A 277 -20.80 32.08 13.30
N ASN A 278 -20.97 33.36 13.63
CA ASN A 278 -19.97 34.18 14.32
C ASN A 278 -18.56 34.09 13.70
N PHE A 279 -18.45 34.21 12.37
CA PHE A 279 -17.20 34.11 11.59
C PHE A 279 -16.52 32.72 11.62
N HIS A 280 -17.17 31.71 12.18
CA HIS A 280 -16.70 30.32 12.16
C HIS A 280 -17.60 29.47 11.26
N ILE A 281 -16.99 28.60 10.46
CA ILE A 281 -17.75 27.62 9.67
C ILE A 281 -18.20 26.50 10.59
N VAL A 282 -19.51 26.30 10.66
CA VAL A 282 -20.13 25.30 11.54
C VAL A 282 -20.46 24.03 10.77
N SER A 283 -20.86 24.17 9.50
CA SER A 283 -21.18 23.06 8.63
C SER A 283 -20.82 23.33 7.17
N LEU A 284 -20.58 22.25 6.43
CA LEU A 284 -20.36 22.27 4.98
C LEU A 284 -21.50 21.52 4.30
N GLU A 285 -22.02 22.08 3.21
CA GLU A 285 -22.91 21.36 2.31
C GLU A 285 -22.06 20.72 1.20
N ILE A 286 -22.01 19.39 1.22
CA ILE A 286 -21.25 18.60 0.26
C ILE A 286 -22.22 17.88 -0.68
N ARG A 287 -21.87 17.86 -1.97
CA ARG A 287 -22.58 17.09 -2.98
C ARG A 287 -21.72 15.91 -3.41
N PHE A 288 -22.27 14.71 -3.29
CA PHE A 288 -21.63 13.49 -3.74
C PHE A 288 -21.77 13.38 -5.26
N ILE A 289 -20.65 13.21 -5.95
CA ILE A 289 -20.62 13.15 -7.43
C ILE A 289 -21.30 11.87 -7.96
N LYS A 290 -21.26 10.78 -7.18
CA LYS A 290 -21.73 9.45 -7.63
C LYS A 290 -23.25 9.39 -7.81
N ASP A 291 -24.00 10.09 -6.96
CA ASP A 291 -25.46 9.98 -6.85
C ASP A 291 -26.16 11.35 -6.73
N ASP A 292 -25.41 12.45 -6.89
CA ASP A 292 -25.88 13.83 -6.74
C ASP A 292 -26.50 14.13 -5.36
N HIS A 293 -26.27 13.26 -4.38
CA HIS A 293 -26.79 13.40 -3.02
C HIS A 293 -26.11 14.56 -2.31
N VAL A 294 -26.87 15.31 -1.52
CA VAL A 294 -26.36 16.45 -0.76
C VAL A 294 -26.41 16.14 0.73
N GLU A 295 -25.26 16.25 1.41
CA GLU A 295 -25.17 16.14 2.87
C GLU A 295 -24.66 17.42 3.49
N VAL A 296 -25.20 17.72 4.67
CA VAL A 296 -24.64 18.75 5.55
C VAL A 296 -23.78 18.07 6.60
N ILE A 297 -22.48 18.28 6.52
CA ILE A 297 -21.50 17.73 7.45
C ILE A 297 -21.09 18.77 8.48
N GLN A 298 -21.03 18.35 9.75
CA GLN A 298 -20.59 19.17 10.87
C GLN A 298 -19.16 18.82 11.27
N ARG A 299 -18.51 19.73 12.01
CA ARG A 299 -17.21 19.41 12.63
C ARG A 299 -17.40 18.36 13.71
N VAL A 300 -16.47 17.41 13.75
CA VAL A 300 -16.41 16.38 14.77
C VAL A 300 -15.09 16.47 15.52
N GLN A 301 -15.12 16.05 16.78
CA GLN A 301 -13.91 15.84 17.55
C GLN A 301 -13.15 14.65 16.93
N LEU A 302 -11.93 14.90 16.47
CA LEU A 302 -11.03 13.88 15.97
C LEU A 302 -10.48 13.09 17.14
N ASN A 303 -10.61 11.77 17.06
CA ASN A 303 -9.91 10.88 17.97
C ASN A 303 -8.41 10.83 17.65
N TYR A 304 -7.63 10.36 18.63
CA TYR A 304 -6.17 10.25 18.53
C TYR A 304 -5.68 9.53 17.27
N TYR A 305 -6.45 8.59 16.73
CA TYR A 305 -6.05 7.75 15.59
C TYR A 305 -6.43 8.33 14.23
N GLN A 306 -7.35 9.30 14.18
CA GLN A 306 -7.73 10.03 12.96
C GLN A 306 -6.70 11.10 12.58
N ILE A 307 -5.79 11.46 13.49
CA ILE A 307 -4.76 12.47 13.28
C ILE A 307 -3.46 11.79 12.82
N LEU A 308 -2.91 12.24 11.68
CA LEU A 308 -1.65 11.71 11.14
C LEU A 308 -0.50 11.80 12.17
N PRO A 309 0.33 10.75 12.37
CA PRO A 309 1.37 10.74 13.41
C PRO A 309 2.35 11.92 13.36
N ALA A 310 2.79 12.32 12.15
CA ALA A 310 3.66 13.48 11.97
C ALA A 310 2.97 14.79 12.36
N TYR A 311 1.66 14.87 12.14
CA TYR A 311 0.85 16.03 12.52
C TYR A 311 0.65 16.06 14.04
N ARG A 312 0.39 14.91 14.67
CA ARG A 312 0.36 14.78 16.15
C ARG A 312 1.65 15.25 16.80
N LYS A 313 2.80 14.77 16.31
CA LYS A 313 4.12 15.16 16.83
C LYS A 313 4.30 16.69 16.76
N TRP A 314 3.96 17.29 15.63
CA TRP A 314 4.02 18.74 15.46
C TRP A 314 3.06 19.50 16.40
N LEU A 315 1.82 19.03 16.57
CA LEU A 315 0.84 19.61 17.49
C LEU A 315 1.35 19.61 18.94
N MET A 316 1.91 18.48 19.38
CA MET A 316 2.50 18.34 20.72
C MET A 316 3.72 19.25 20.92
N GLU A 317 4.61 19.33 19.94
CA GLU A 317 5.86 20.10 20.04
C GLU A 317 5.65 21.62 19.97
N LYS A 318 4.66 22.10 19.21
CA LYS A 318 4.54 23.53 18.87
C LYS A 318 3.39 24.24 19.54
N ILE A 319 2.31 23.55 19.90
CA ILE A 319 1.06 24.19 20.33
C ILE A 319 0.71 23.88 21.78
N LYS A 320 1.45 22.99 22.47
CA LYS A 320 1.19 22.56 23.86
C LYS A 320 -0.29 22.25 24.08
N TYR A 321 -0.73 21.29 23.28
CA TYR A 321 -2.11 20.97 22.93
C TYR A 321 -2.95 20.43 24.10
N THR A 322 -4.23 20.84 24.20
CA THR A 322 -5.28 20.18 25.02
C THR A 322 -6.04 19.19 24.16
N ASP A 323 -6.23 17.94 24.60
CA ASP A 323 -6.56 16.70 23.86
C ASP A 323 -7.69 16.68 22.79
N GLU A 324 -8.35 17.80 22.46
CA GLU A 324 -9.59 17.84 21.67
C GLU A 324 -9.46 18.57 20.33
N LEU A 325 -9.08 17.86 19.24
CA LEU A 325 -8.99 18.44 17.89
C LEU A 325 -10.35 18.38 17.20
N TRP A 326 -10.74 19.45 16.51
CA TRP A 326 -12.01 19.49 15.79
C TRP A 326 -11.78 19.70 14.28
N GLN A 327 -12.46 18.89 13.45
CA GLN A 327 -12.39 18.98 12.00
C GLN A 327 -13.64 18.39 11.33
N PHE A 328 -13.95 18.81 10.11
CA PHE A 328 -14.92 18.10 9.28
C PHE A 328 -14.42 16.68 8.97
N PRO A 329 -15.25 15.64 9.05
CA PRO A 329 -14.86 14.25 8.81
C PRO A 329 -14.65 13.93 7.32
N LEU A 330 -14.13 14.89 6.56
CA LEU A 330 -13.82 14.75 5.16
C LEU A 330 -12.46 14.11 5.03
N ARG A 331 -12.29 13.15 4.14
CA ARG A 331 -10.98 12.67 3.71
C ARG A 331 -10.84 13.02 2.23
N PRO A 332 -9.75 13.66 1.77
CA PRO A 332 -9.55 13.79 0.34
C PRO A 332 -9.44 12.38 -0.24
N TYR A 333 -9.78 12.18 -1.52
CA TYR A 333 -9.63 10.92 -2.24
C TYR A 333 -8.15 10.55 -2.42
N THR A 334 -7.42 10.42 -1.31
CA THR A 334 -5.98 10.21 -1.23
C THR A 334 -5.68 9.21 -0.12
N LEU A 335 -4.89 8.19 -0.44
CA LEU A 335 -4.48 7.16 0.49
C LEU A 335 -2.96 6.96 0.43
N THR A 336 -2.38 6.45 1.51
CA THR A 336 -1.03 5.92 1.43
C THR A 336 -1.08 4.43 1.11
N TYR A 337 -0.04 3.90 0.46
CA TYR A 337 0.09 2.45 0.27
C TYR A 337 0.04 1.65 1.58
N HIS A 338 0.49 2.26 2.69
CA HIS A 338 0.35 1.64 4.01
C HIS A 338 -1.10 1.56 4.48
N ALA A 339 -1.94 2.54 4.12
CA ALA A 339 -3.34 2.61 4.55
C ALA A 339 -4.21 1.57 3.83
N ILE A 340 -3.89 1.25 2.57
CA ILE A 340 -4.64 0.25 1.77
C ILE A 340 -4.12 -1.19 1.94
N LEU A 341 -3.05 -1.38 2.71
CA LEU A 341 -2.46 -2.69 2.90
C LEU A 341 -3.48 -3.64 3.56
N GLY A 342 -3.77 -4.74 2.87
CA GLY A 342 -4.75 -5.72 3.32
C GLY A 342 -6.20 -5.36 3.00
N GLN A 343 -6.48 -4.24 2.33
CA GLN A 343 -7.82 -3.82 1.93
C GLN A 343 -8.15 -4.22 0.49
N THR A 344 -9.42 -4.10 0.13
CA THR A 344 -9.94 -4.20 -1.24
C THR A 344 -10.72 -2.93 -1.53
N LEU A 345 -10.34 -2.21 -2.58
CA LEU A 345 -11.09 -1.06 -3.11
C LEU A 345 -12.20 -1.61 -4.01
N LYS A 346 -13.41 -1.12 -3.82
CA LYS A 346 -14.62 -1.63 -4.46
C LYS A 346 -15.28 -0.53 -5.28
N GLU A 347 -15.26 -0.70 -6.59
CA GLU A 347 -15.94 0.19 -7.56
C GLU A 347 -15.34 1.60 -7.65
N GLU A 348 -14.24 1.90 -6.94
CA GLU A 348 -13.55 3.16 -7.08
C GLU A 348 -12.45 3.08 -8.13
N GLN A 349 -12.43 4.05 -9.03
CA GLN A 349 -11.27 4.26 -9.90
C GLN A 349 -10.12 4.83 -9.09
N VAL A 350 -8.92 4.34 -9.40
CA VAL A 350 -7.72 4.66 -8.65
C VAL A 350 -6.61 5.18 -9.55
N GLU A 351 -5.79 6.05 -8.97
CA GLU A 351 -4.54 6.48 -9.55
C GLU A 351 -3.38 6.10 -8.63
N LEU A 352 -2.40 5.40 -9.18
CA LEU A 352 -1.25 4.90 -8.42
C LEU A 352 -0.04 5.78 -8.67
N ASN A 353 0.66 6.20 -7.63
CA ASN A 353 1.93 6.91 -7.75
C ASN A 353 3.11 5.94 -7.65
N ALA A 354 3.72 5.65 -8.79
CA ALA A 354 4.90 4.80 -8.91
C ALA A 354 6.18 5.46 -8.37
N ASP A 355 6.16 6.76 -8.03
CA ASP A 355 7.28 7.47 -7.39
C ASP A 355 7.48 7.06 -5.91
N CYS A 356 7.80 5.78 -5.71
CA CYS A 356 8.07 5.16 -4.43
C CYS A 356 9.45 4.49 -4.38
N PHE A 357 10.04 4.37 -3.20
CA PHE A 357 11.37 3.79 -3.02
C PHE A 357 11.42 2.27 -3.26
N TYR A 358 10.32 1.57 -2.99
CA TYR A 358 10.24 0.11 -3.06
C TYR A 358 9.10 -0.37 -3.96
N ALA A 359 9.36 -1.43 -4.72
CA ALA A 359 8.40 -1.97 -5.68
C ALA A 359 7.20 -2.62 -4.96
N ASN A 360 7.40 -3.04 -3.71
CA ASN A 360 6.37 -3.59 -2.83
C ASN A 360 5.18 -2.63 -2.67
N PHE A 361 5.40 -1.32 -2.70
CA PHE A 361 4.30 -0.35 -2.63
C PHE A 361 3.37 -0.48 -3.84
N MET A 362 3.93 -0.55 -5.05
CA MET A 362 3.14 -0.78 -6.26
C MET A 362 2.44 -2.13 -6.23
N TYR A 363 3.14 -3.19 -5.82
CA TYR A 363 2.52 -4.50 -5.67
C TYR A 363 1.32 -4.48 -4.70
N ILE A 364 1.43 -3.77 -3.57
CA ILE A 364 0.32 -3.61 -2.62
C ILE A 364 -0.84 -2.83 -3.24
N GLY A 365 -0.55 -1.74 -3.95
CA GLY A 365 -1.55 -0.95 -4.67
C GLY A 365 -2.33 -1.79 -5.67
N LEU A 366 -1.61 -2.51 -6.54
CA LEU A 366 -2.23 -3.37 -7.54
C LEU A 366 -3.05 -4.50 -6.91
N SER A 367 -2.58 -5.07 -5.80
CA SER A 367 -3.26 -6.17 -5.10
C SER A 367 -4.55 -5.77 -4.37
N CYS A 368 -4.86 -4.48 -4.26
CA CYS A 368 -6.12 -4.01 -3.65
C CYS A 368 -7.20 -3.68 -4.69
N ILE A 369 -6.88 -3.70 -5.98
CA ILE A 369 -7.79 -3.37 -7.09
C ILE A 369 -8.46 -4.64 -7.63
N ARG A 370 -9.68 -4.53 -8.16
CA ARG A 370 -10.48 -5.68 -8.61
C ARG A 370 -10.43 -5.90 -10.12
N HIS A 371 -10.48 -4.81 -10.90
CA HIS A 371 -10.47 -4.83 -12.36
C HIS A 371 -9.37 -3.93 -12.92
N GLU A 372 -8.77 -4.30 -14.05
CA GLU A 372 -7.76 -3.46 -14.73
C GLU A 372 -8.35 -2.10 -15.14
N SER A 373 -9.64 -2.07 -15.46
CA SER A 373 -10.42 -0.84 -15.74
C SER A 373 -10.52 0.12 -14.56
N ASP A 374 -10.38 -0.36 -13.33
CA ASP A 374 -10.40 0.46 -12.13
C ASP A 374 -9.08 1.23 -11.96
N ILE A 375 -8.00 0.80 -12.63
CA ILE A 375 -6.76 1.56 -12.73
C ILE A 375 -6.98 2.65 -13.78
N HIS A 376 -7.15 3.88 -13.34
CA HIS A 376 -7.31 5.02 -14.24
C HIS A 376 -5.96 5.51 -14.76
N LYS A 377 -5.01 5.76 -13.85
CA LYS A 377 -3.67 6.26 -14.20
C LYS A 377 -2.56 5.75 -13.28
N ILE A 378 -1.38 5.53 -13.84
CA ILE A 378 -0.13 5.34 -13.08
C ILE A 378 0.77 6.57 -13.29
N HIS A 379 1.12 7.23 -12.21
CA HIS A 379 1.99 8.42 -12.20
C HIS A 379 3.44 8.01 -11.99
N ASP A 380 4.30 8.31 -12.96
CA ASP A 380 5.76 8.28 -12.80
C ASP A 380 6.39 9.50 -13.49
N GLN A 381 7.59 9.86 -13.07
CA GLN A 381 8.39 10.95 -13.65
C GLN A 381 9.27 10.47 -14.80
N ASP A 382 9.55 9.17 -14.89
CA ASP A 382 10.48 8.58 -15.86
C ASP A 382 9.82 8.16 -17.19
N VAL A 383 8.58 8.62 -17.49
CA VAL A 383 7.80 8.17 -18.66
C VAL A 383 8.53 8.40 -19.99
N ALA A 384 9.21 9.54 -20.14
CA ALA A 384 10.02 9.82 -21.33
C ALA A 384 11.14 8.77 -21.52
N GLY A 385 11.84 8.40 -20.44
CA GLY A 385 12.84 7.33 -20.48
C GLY A 385 12.24 6.00 -20.91
N TYR A 386 11.06 5.64 -20.38
CA TYR A 386 10.39 4.38 -20.74
C TYR A 386 10.07 4.32 -22.22
N LEU A 387 9.55 5.42 -22.79
CA LEU A 387 9.26 5.49 -24.21
C LEU A 387 10.52 5.39 -25.07
N VAL A 388 11.63 6.03 -24.68
CA VAL A 388 12.89 5.88 -25.42
C VAL A 388 13.43 4.45 -25.30
N THR A 389 13.31 3.83 -24.13
CA THR A 389 13.71 2.42 -23.96
C THR A 389 12.89 1.52 -24.88
N GLU A 390 11.57 1.72 -24.94
CA GLU A 390 10.66 0.99 -25.83
C GLU A 390 10.97 1.26 -27.31
N TYR A 391 11.31 2.51 -27.68
CA TYR A 391 11.75 2.88 -29.03
C TYR A 391 13.02 2.13 -29.43
N MET A 392 14.04 2.16 -28.57
CA MET A 392 15.32 1.51 -28.85
C MET A 392 15.14 0.00 -29.00
N GLU A 393 14.28 -0.63 -28.17
CA GLU A 393 13.95 -2.05 -28.30
C GLU A 393 13.21 -2.37 -29.60
N ASN A 394 12.13 -1.66 -29.91
CA ASN A 394 11.19 -2.09 -30.95
C ASN A 394 11.52 -1.56 -32.35
N VAL A 395 12.18 -0.40 -32.45
CA VAL A 395 12.54 0.23 -33.74
C VAL A 395 14.01 0.00 -34.07
N ARG A 396 14.89 0.09 -33.08
CA ARG A 396 16.34 -0.05 -33.27
C ARG A 396 16.88 -1.44 -32.90
N ASN A 397 16.03 -2.33 -32.39
CA ASN A 397 16.39 -3.68 -31.96
C ASN A 397 17.52 -3.70 -30.91
N ASP A 398 17.65 -2.65 -30.11
CA ASP A 398 18.60 -2.59 -29.01
C ASP A 398 17.94 -3.01 -27.70
N THR A 399 18.16 -4.27 -27.35
CA THR A 399 17.71 -4.89 -26.10
C THR A 399 18.79 -4.87 -25.01
N THR A 400 19.95 -4.26 -25.26
CA THR A 400 21.11 -4.31 -24.37
C THR A 400 21.03 -3.32 -23.22
N TYR A 401 20.38 -2.17 -23.45
CA TYR A 401 20.39 -1.04 -22.54
C TYR A 401 18.99 -0.65 -22.04
N TYR A 402 19.01 0.05 -20.90
CA TYR A 402 17.93 0.94 -20.47
C TYR A 402 18.35 2.38 -20.74
N TYR A 403 17.38 3.22 -21.12
CA TYR A 403 17.60 4.59 -21.57
C TYR A 403 16.83 5.57 -20.70
N ARG A 404 17.50 6.56 -20.11
CA ARG A 404 16.86 7.59 -19.28
C ARG A 404 17.24 8.97 -19.81
N CYS A 405 16.23 9.82 -19.97
CA CYS A 405 16.38 11.15 -20.53
C CYS A 405 15.33 12.12 -19.96
N TRP A 406 15.63 13.40 -20.02
CA TRP A 406 14.67 14.48 -19.82
C TRP A 406 14.28 15.02 -21.20
N LEU A 407 13.26 14.43 -21.81
CA LEU A 407 12.68 14.92 -23.04
C LEU A 407 11.30 15.51 -22.76
N ASP A 408 10.96 16.58 -23.48
CA ASP A 408 9.57 16.98 -23.55
C ASP A 408 8.76 15.80 -24.10
N THR A 409 7.67 15.47 -23.43
CA THR A 409 6.86 14.30 -23.77
C THR A 409 6.27 14.46 -25.16
N HIS A 410 6.00 15.70 -25.61
CA HIS A 410 5.52 16.01 -26.95
C HIS A 410 6.43 15.50 -28.07
N THR A 411 7.76 15.60 -27.94
CA THR A 411 8.72 15.16 -28.96
C THR A 411 8.71 13.63 -29.16
N ILE A 412 8.43 12.87 -28.09
CA ILE A 412 8.35 11.41 -28.17
C ILE A 412 6.93 10.93 -28.55
N TYR A 413 5.89 11.74 -28.33
CA TYR A 413 4.53 11.37 -28.74
C TYR A 413 4.42 11.11 -30.25
N GLU A 414 5.23 11.77 -31.09
CA GLU A 414 5.30 11.45 -32.53
C GLU A 414 5.68 9.99 -32.79
N TYR A 415 6.61 9.41 -32.00
CA TYR A 415 6.92 7.98 -32.05
C TYR A 415 5.73 7.14 -31.57
N VAL A 416 5.09 7.53 -30.45
CA VAL A 416 3.94 6.81 -29.90
C VAL A 416 2.80 6.70 -30.92
N THR A 417 2.58 7.75 -31.71
CA THR A 417 1.52 7.81 -32.72
C THR A 417 1.91 7.13 -34.02
N ASN A 418 3.13 7.34 -34.54
CA ASN A 418 3.49 6.93 -35.91
C ASN A 418 4.31 5.63 -35.98
N LYS A 419 4.88 5.15 -34.87
CA LYS A 419 5.79 3.98 -34.79
C LYS A 419 6.95 4.01 -35.80
N GLN A 420 7.32 5.19 -36.28
CA GLN A 420 8.41 5.40 -37.22
C GLN A 420 9.69 5.82 -36.49
N PRO A 421 10.87 5.66 -37.14
CA PRO A 421 12.11 6.23 -36.65
C PRO A 421 11.98 7.74 -36.41
N VAL A 422 12.44 8.19 -35.25
CA VAL A 422 12.47 9.60 -34.89
C VAL A 422 13.92 10.06 -34.90
N LYS A 423 14.28 10.78 -35.96
CA LYS A 423 15.66 11.25 -36.20
C LYS A 423 16.27 11.92 -34.98
N TYR A 424 15.49 12.74 -34.28
CA TYR A 424 15.94 13.42 -33.07
C TYR A 424 16.41 12.43 -31.98
N ILE A 425 15.71 11.30 -31.77
CA ILE A 425 16.09 10.28 -30.78
C ILE A 425 17.37 9.54 -31.22
N ASP A 426 17.51 9.30 -32.52
CA ASP A 426 18.67 8.62 -33.09
C ASP A 426 19.95 9.47 -33.01
N ASP A 427 19.80 10.79 -33.11
CA ASP A 427 20.89 11.76 -33.03
C ASP A 427 21.33 12.03 -31.57
N ILE A 428 20.67 11.43 -30.56
CA ILE A 428 21.06 11.60 -29.15
C ILE A 428 22.40 10.93 -28.85
N GLU A 429 23.34 11.70 -28.33
CA GLU A 429 24.60 11.16 -27.79
C GLU A 429 24.42 10.56 -26.39
N TRP A 430 24.41 9.23 -26.32
CA TRP A 430 24.19 8.50 -25.07
C TRP A 430 25.46 8.31 -24.24
N THR A 431 25.46 8.83 -23.02
CA THR A 431 26.49 8.52 -22.02
C THR A 431 26.20 7.17 -21.36
N THR A 432 27.14 6.23 -21.42
CA THR A 432 26.98 4.92 -20.80
C THR A 432 27.42 4.95 -19.34
N VAL A 433 26.50 4.68 -18.44
CA VAL A 433 26.73 4.61 -16.99
C VAL A 433 26.84 3.14 -16.58
N ASN A 434 27.83 2.82 -15.73
CA ASN A 434 28.11 1.45 -15.29
C ASN A 434 27.67 1.16 -13.84
N ASP A 435 27.16 2.17 -13.13
CA ASP A 435 26.72 2.06 -11.75
C ASP A 435 25.22 2.38 -11.61
N VAL A 436 24.48 1.49 -10.95
CA VAL A 436 23.03 1.66 -10.73
C VAL A 436 22.75 2.90 -9.90
N LYS A 437 23.52 3.18 -8.85
CA LYS A 437 23.24 4.34 -7.98
C LYS A 437 23.41 5.64 -8.75
N GLN A 438 24.44 5.73 -9.59
CA GLN A 438 24.63 6.86 -10.49
C GLN A 438 23.43 6.98 -11.44
N PHE A 439 23.04 5.91 -12.14
CA PHE A 439 21.91 5.96 -13.08
C PHE A 439 20.58 6.35 -12.39
N GLU A 440 20.32 5.87 -11.18
CA GLU A 440 19.12 6.23 -10.39
C GLU A 440 19.13 7.65 -9.83
N SER A 441 20.31 8.24 -9.62
CA SER A 441 20.43 9.62 -9.12
C SER A 441 19.91 10.67 -10.11
N MET A 442 19.82 10.32 -11.40
CA MET A 442 19.37 11.18 -12.49
C MET A 442 17.96 11.75 -12.27
N ARG A 443 17.08 11.03 -11.55
CA ARG A 443 15.71 11.51 -11.25
C ARG A 443 15.70 12.85 -10.50
N ASN A 444 16.78 13.15 -9.77
CA ASN A 444 16.90 14.38 -9.00
C ASN A 444 17.70 15.48 -9.72
N MET A 445 18.21 15.20 -10.93
CA MET A 445 19.04 16.15 -11.69
C MET A 445 18.18 16.93 -12.68
N THR A 446 18.40 18.24 -12.75
CA THR A 446 17.81 19.15 -13.75
C THR A 446 18.69 19.27 -15.01
N CYS A 447 19.61 18.33 -15.24
CA CYS A 447 20.52 18.34 -16.40
C CYS A 447 19.83 17.74 -17.63
N SER A 448 20.06 18.33 -18.80
CA SER A 448 19.79 17.81 -20.14
C SER A 448 20.70 16.63 -20.55
N CYS A 449 21.06 15.78 -19.60
CA CYS A 449 21.97 14.67 -19.78
C CYS A 449 21.20 13.46 -20.36
N TYR A 450 21.80 12.68 -21.26
CA TYR A 450 21.19 11.47 -21.84
C TYR A 450 21.99 10.24 -21.42
N TRP A 451 21.42 9.39 -20.56
CA TRP A 451 22.13 8.26 -19.98
C TRP A 451 21.54 6.93 -20.43
N ARG A 452 22.44 5.96 -20.61
CA ARG A 452 22.06 4.56 -20.78
C ARG A 452 22.85 3.65 -19.83
N ILE A 453 22.26 2.54 -19.44
CA ILE A 453 22.88 1.54 -18.57
C ILE A 453 22.60 0.14 -19.10
N LYS A 454 23.59 -0.76 -19.08
CA LYS A 454 23.41 -2.15 -19.49
C LYS A 454 22.42 -2.86 -18.56
N ARG A 455 21.48 -3.63 -19.12
CA ARG A 455 20.46 -4.33 -18.32
C ARG A 455 21.04 -5.32 -17.32
N THR A 456 22.09 -6.02 -17.74
CA THR A 456 22.81 -7.02 -16.92
C THR A 456 23.40 -6.42 -15.64
N VAL A 457 23.59 -5.11 -15.56
CA VAL A 457 24.08 -4.44 -14.35
C VAL A 457 23.04 -4.52 -13.22
N TYR A 458 21.74 -4.59 -13.55
CA TYR A 458 20.65 -4.76 -12.59
C TYR A 458 20.45 -6.21 -12.10
N GLU A 459 21.10 -7.19 -12.74
CA GLU A 459 20.88 -8.62 -12.47
C GLU A 459 21.80 -9.18 -11.37
N LYS A 460 22.67 -8.35 -10.80
CA LYS A 460 23.54 -8.75 -9.68
C LYS A 460 22.68 -9.08 -8.46
N SER A 461 22.63 -10.36 -8.09
CA SER A 461 21.89 -10.83 -6.93
C SER A 461 22.50 -10.31 -5.63
N ASN A 462 21.64 -9.99 -4.67
CA ASN A 462 22.07 -9.76 -3.30
C ASN A 462 22.45 -11.11 -2.68
N GLY A 463 23.61 -11.18 -2.02
CA GLY A 463 24.07 -12.38 -1.33
C GLY A 463 23.11 -12.82 -0.22
N LYS A 464 23.30 -14.07 0.26
CA LYS A 464 22.59 -14.57 1.45
C LYS A 464 22.75 -13.59 2.61
N VAL A 465 21.64 -13.27 3.27
CA VAL A 465 21.66 -12.40 4.44
C VAL A 465 21.61 -13.25 5.70
N ASP A 466 22.60 -13.06 6.58
CA ASP A 466 22.57 -13.56 7.95
C ASP A 466 22.70 -12.36 8.90
N THR A 467 21.76 -12.24 9.83
CA THR A 467 21.75 -11.11 10.80
C THR A 467 21.98 -11.63 12.21
N PRO A 468 22.53 -10.82 13.13
CA PRO A 468 22.71 -11.24 14.52
C PRO A 468 21.43 -11.79 15.16
N LEU A 469 20.28 -11.17 14.89
CA LEU A 469 19.02 -11.68 15.43
C LEU A 469 18.56 -13.00 14.80
N MET A 470 18.91 -13.28 13.53
CA MET A 470 18.66 -14.58 12.92
C MET A 470 19.52 -15.68 13.56
N GLN A 471 20.76 -15.36 13.94
CA GLN A 471 21.62 -16.28 14.70
C GLN A 471 21.03 -16.57 16.08
N VAL A 472 20.53 -15.54 16.78
CA VAL A 472 19.81 -15.72 18.06
C VAL A 472 18.54 -16.57 17.85
N ALA A 473 17.76 -16.31 16.81
CA ALA A 473 16.56 -17.09 16.52
C ALA A 473 16.86 -18.57 16.27
N ARG A 474 17.97 -18.89 15.57
CA ARG A 474 18.45 -20.28 15.41
C ARG A 474 18.84 -20.87 16.75
N PHE A 475 19.65 -20.15 17.52
CA PHE A 475 20.10 -20.60 18.83
C PHE A 475 18.92 -20.96 19.74
N VAL A 476 17.90 -20.10 19.84
CA VAL A 476 16.70 -20.34 20.66
C VAL A 476 15.86 -21.50 20.10
N LYS A 477 15.82 -21.70 18.78
CA LYS A 477 15.12 -22.85 18.19
C LYS A 477 15.85 -24.17 18.44
N GLU A 478 17.18 -24.16 18.37
CA GLU A 478 18.03 -25.33 18.57
C GLU A 478 18.20 -25.69 20.06
N ASN A 479 17.99 -24.73 20.96
CA ASN A 479 18.13 -24.87 22.41
C ASN A 479 16.85 -24.36 23.11
N PRO A 480 15.75 -25.16 23.09
CA PRO A 480 14.46 -24.73 23.62
C PRO A 480 14.32 -24.79 25.15
N ASP A 481 15.23 -25.49 25.85
CA ASP A 481 15.34 -25.57 27.31
C ASP A 481 16.15 -24.40 27.88
#